data_AF-A0A2G8KPM8-F1
#
_entry.id   AF-A0A2G8KPM8-F1
#
_cell.length_a   1.000
_cell.length_b   1.000
_cell.length_c   1.000
_cell.angle_alpha   90.00
_cell.angle_beta   90.00
_cell.angle_gamma   90.00
#
_symmetry.space_group_name_H-M   'P 1'
#
loop_
_entity.id
_entity.type
_entity.pdbx_description
1 polymer ?
#
loop_
_entity_poly.entity_id
_entity_poly.type
_entity_poly.pdbx_seq_one_letter_code
_entity_poly.pdbx_strand_id
1 'polypeptide(L)'
;MEEAMSAADIGNPGPSPMEALIFPEVTDDDLDEGNKQVEYICPLCKERKIYVTSKELFFHMRIEHKLLIADSHLICDLERYLNYWHDRFQEEPIHALGLPTSEEDNKTYYVLCDQLQEDSELRQKLQVERLNIILRTQQKRETRCVLLKSVFVLSGALHRKSL
;
A
#
# COMPACT_ATOMS: atom_id res chain seq x y z
N MET A 1 -10.10 -37.63 -55.33
CA MET A 1 -10.20 -36.24 -55.81
C MET A 1 -11.01 -35.53 -54.76
N GLU A 2 -10.47 -34.66 -53.91
CA GLU A 2 -9.28 -33.82 -54.02
C GLU A 2 -8.57 -33.67 -52.66
N GLU A 3 -7.28 -33.33 -52.77
CA GLU A 3 -6.38 -32.86 -51.73
C GLU A 3 -6.72 -31.44 -51.23
N ALA A 4 -6.33 -31.13 -49.99
CA ALA A 4 -5.57 -29.92 -49.59
C ALA A 4 -5.46 -29.91 -48.03
N MET A 5 -4.32 -30.23 -47.42
CA MET A 5 -3.17 -29.37 -47.07
C MET A 5 -3.46 -28.09 -46.25
N SER A 6 -2.83 -28.07 -45.06
CA SER A 6 -2.19 -26.93 -44.37
C SER A 6 -3.03 -25.90 -43.58
N ALA A 7 -2.81 -25.87 -42.26
CA ALA A 7 -2.48 -24.66 -41.48
C ALA A 7 -1.92 -25.10 -40.11
N ALA A 8 -0.59 -25.07 -39.95
CA ALA A 8 0.12 -24.02 -39.22
C ALA A 8 -0.10 -24.09 -37.69
N ASP A 9 0.87 -24.76 -37.07
CA ASP A 9 1.23 -24.69 -35.66
C ASP A 9 1.53 -23.22 -35.30
N ILE A 10 0.51 -22.50 -34.84
CA ILE A 10 0.73 -21.22 -34.15
C ILE A 10 1.14 -21.61 -32.73
N GLY A 11 2.44 -21.79 -32.57
CA GLY A 11 3.08 -21.87 -31.26
C GLY A 11 2.52 -20.74 -30.41
N ASN A 12 1.78 -21.12 -29.38
CA ASN A 12 1.28 -20.21 -28.37
C ASN A 12 2.50 -19.46 -27.82
N PRO A 13 2.66 -18.14 -28.07
CA PRO A 13 3.71 -17.41 -27.40
C PRO A 13 3.34 -17.45 -25.92
N GLY A 14 4.09 -18.24 -25.15
CA GLY A 14 3.96 -18.25 -23.70
C GLY A 14 3.98 -16.80 -23.19
N PRO A 15 3.23 -16.50 -22.12
CA PRO A 15 3.09 -15.14 -21.63
C PRO A 15 4.47 -14.51 -21.45
N SER A 16 4.59 -13.26 -21.90
CA SER A 16 5.85 -12.55 -21.93
C SER A 16 6.41 -12.46 -20.51
N PRO A 17 7.73 -12.63 -20.27
CA PRO A 17 8.32 -12.64 -18.92
C PRO A 17 8.01 -11.39 -18.07
N MET A 18 7.61 -10.30 -18.72
CA MET A 18 7.24 -9.03 -18.13
C MET A 18 5.79 -8.98 -17.60
N GLU A 19 4.90 -9.89 -18.02
CA GLU A 19 3.56 -10.04 -17.44
C GLU A 19 3.56 -10.77 -16.08
N ALA A 20 4.71 -11.34 -15.69
CA ALA A 20 4.87 -12.00 -14.40
C ALA A 20 5.05 -11.01 -13.21
N LEU A 21 5.14 -9.70 -13.50
CA LEU A 21 5.22 -8.65 -12.48
C LEU A 21 3.94 -7.82 -12.42
N ILE A 22 2.77 -8.45 -12.57
CA ILE A 22 1.54 -7.87 -12.06
C ILE A 22 1.69 -7.88 -10.53
N PHE A 23 2.26 -6.81 -9.98
CA PHE A 23 1.99 -6.45 -8.61
C PHE A 23 0.48 -6.26 -8.57
N PRO A 24 -0.27 -7.03 -7.76
CA PRO A 24 -1.59 -6.57 -7.40
C PRO A 24 -1.35 -5.16 -6.87
N GLU A 25 -2.05 -4.18 -7.40
CA GLU A 25 -2.33 -2.98 -6.62
C GLU A 25 -3.10 -3.50 -5.41
N VAL A 26 -2.37 -3.99 -4.41
CA VAL A 26 -2.92 -4.37 -3.12
C VAL A 26 -3.36 -3.05 -2.56
N THR A 27 -4.52 -2.54 -2.96
CA THR A 27 -5.21 -1.50 -2.22
C THR A 27 -5.50 -2.09 -0.84
N ASP A 28 -5.76 -1.25 0.14
CA ASP A 28 -6.03 -1.72 1.50
C ASP A 28 -7.25 -2.70 1.57
N ASP A 29 -7.95 -2.89 0.45
CA ASP A 29 -9.05 -3.84 0.25
C ASP A 29 -8.64 -5.32 0.11
N ASP A 30 -7.38 -5.65 -0.20
CA ASP A 30 -6.94 -7.03 -0.48
C ASP A 30 -6.44 -7.80 0.78
N LEU A 31 -6.46 -7.15 1.94
CA LEU A 31 -6.15 -7.75 3.24
C LEU A 31 -7.39 -7.72 4.15
N ASP A 32 -8.38 -8.57 3.88
CA ASP A 32 -9.28 -9.23 4.87
C ASP A 32 -10.67 -9.54 4.25
N GLU A 33 -11.05 -10.82 4.23
CA GLU A 33 -12.44 -11.24 4.09
C GLU A 33 -13.20 -10.80 5.36
N GLY A 34 -13.56 -9.52 5.45
CA GLY A 34 -14.10 -9.00 6.70
C GLY A 34 -14.45 -7.51 6.79
N ASN A 35 -14.76 -6.81 5.69
CA ASN A 35 -15.36 -5.44 5.68
C ASN A 35 -14.99 -4.54 6.88
N LYS A 36 -13.69 -4.40 7.16
CA LYS A 36 -13.22 -3.57 8.27
C LYS A 36 -13.23 -2.13 7.79
N GLN A 37 -14.22 -1.35 8.22
CA GLN A 37 -14.22 0.09 7.99
C GLN A 37 -12.98 0.67 8.67
N VAL A 38 -12.10 1.28 7.89
CA VAL A 38 -10.89 1.95 8.41
C VAL A 38 -11.34 3.24 9.08
N GLU A 39 -11.05 3.36 10.37
CA GLU A 39 -11.32 4.55 11.17
C GLU A 39 -10.06 5.39 11.31
N TYR A 40 -10.17 6.70 11.13
CA TYR A 40 -9.05 7.62 11.27
C TYR A 40 -9.17 8.49 12.51
N ILE A 41 -8.05 8.74 13.18
CA ILE A 41 -7.98 9.57 14.38
C ILE A 41 -7.22 10.85 14.06
N CYS A 42 -7.76 12.00 14.48
CA CYS A 42 -7.05 13.26 14.33
C CYS A 42 -5.78 13.31 15.22
N PRO A 43 -4.59 13.57 14.65
CA PRO A 43 -3.33 13.55 15.38
C PRO A 43 -3.16 14.70 16.38
N LEU A 44 -4.02 15.73 16.31
CA LEU A 44 -3.91 16.98 17.08
C LEU A 44 -5.02 17.18 18.10
N CYS A 45 -6.05 16.34 18.06
CA CYS A 45 -7.17 16.42 19.00
C CYS A 45 -6.81 15.77 20.34
N LYS A 46 -7.06 16.49 21.44
CA LYS A 46 -6.92 15.92 22.80
C LYS A 46 -7.87 14.75 23.07
N GLU A 47 -9.05 14.75 22.45
CA GLU A 47 -10.12 13.78 22.70
C GLU A 47 -10.19 12.65 21.63
N ARG A 48 -9.11 12.41 20.87
CA ARG A 48 -9.03 11.35 19.83
C ARG A 48 -10.32 11.17 19.02
N LYS A 49 -10.78 12.25 18.36
CA LYS A 49 -11.96 12.21 17.49
C LYS A 49 -11.74 11.23 16.35
N ILE A 50 -12.75 10.39 16.09
CA ILE A 50 -12.75 9.34 15.07
C ILE A 50 -13.51 9.81 13.84
N TYR A 51 -12.98 9.49 12.65
CA TYR A 51 -13.54 9.83 11.34
C TYR A 51 -13.65 8.58 10.48
N VAL A 52 -14.77 8.43 9.77
CA VAL A 52 -15.03 7.27 8.89
C VAL A 52 -14.38 7.46 7.53
N THR A 53 -14.20 8.72 7.09
CA THR A 53 -13.55 9.03 5.82
C THR A 53 -12.35 9.95 6.01
N SER A 54 -11.33 9.79 5.15
CA SER A 54 -10.16 10.67 5.12
C SER A 54 -10.53 12.11 4.80
N LYS A 55 -11.56 12.34 3.98
CA LYS A 55 -12.05 13.68 3.64
C LYS A 55 -12.60 14.44 4.85
N GLU A 56 -13.40 13.78 5.69
CA GLU A 56 -13.94 14.38 6.92
C GLU A 56 -12.82 14.74 7.89
N LEU A 57 -11.83 13.84 8.03
CA LEU A 57 -10.63 14.10 8.82
C LEU A 57 -9.87 15.32 8.30
N PHE A 58 -9.58 15.38 6.99
CA PHE A 58 -8.82 16.49 6.40
C PHE A 58 -9.58 17.82 6.52
N PHE A 59 -10.90 17.79 6.36
CA PHE A 59 -11.74 18.97 6.61
C PHE A 59 -11.62 19.42 8.06
N HIS A 60 -11.72 18.50 9.01
CA HIS A 60 -11.54 18.81 10.43
C HIS A 60 -10.15 19.40 10.73
N MET A 61 -9.08 18.80 10.22
CA MET A 61 -7.72 19.29 10.43
C MET A 61 -7.50 20.69 9.85
N ARG A 62 -8.08 20.98 8.67
CA ARG A 62 -8.01 22.31 8.07
C ARG A 62 -8.72 23.35 8.92
N ILE A 63 -9.93 23.06 9.39
CA ILE A 63 -10.78 24.05 10.08
C ILE A 63 -10.35 24.26 11.53
N GLU A 64 -10.18 23.18 12.28
CA GLU A 64 -9.92 23.24 13.74
C GLU A 64 -8.44 23.43 14.05
N HIS A 65 -7.56 22.84 13.24
CA HIS A 65 -6.12 22.80 13.52
C HIS A 65 -5.27 23.61 12.53
N LYS A 66 -5.87 24.16 11.47
CA LYS A 66 -5.18 24.87 10.38
C LYS A 66 -4.06 24.04 9.75
N LEU A 67 -4.21 22.71 9.73
CA LEU A 67 -3.25 21.77 9.15
C LEU A 67 -3.77 21.26 7.80
N LEU A 68 -2.90 21.25 6.80
CA LEU A 68 -3.13 20.71 5.47
C LEU A 68 -2.11 19.60 5.17
N ILE A 69 -2.54 18.55 4.49
CA ILE A 69 -1.65 17.50 3.98
C ILE A 69 -1.70 17.57 2.46
N ALA A 70 -0.58 17.96 1.85
CA ALA A 70 -0.45 18.00 0.40
C ALA A 70 -0.38 16.59 -0.19
N ASP A 71 -0.96 16.43 -1.38
CA ASP A 71 -0.95 15.19 -2.16
C ASP A 71 -1.29 13.95 -1.33
N SER A 72 -2.34 14.05 -0.50
CA SER A 72 -2.73 12.99 0.43
C SER A 72 -3.06 11.67 -0.25
N HIS A 73 -3.39 11.70 -1.55
CA HIS A 73 -3.66 10.54 -2.38
C HIS A 73 -2.40 9.70 -2.69
N LEU A 74 -1.20 10.26 -2.48
CA LEU A 74 0.08 9.56 -2.65
C LEU A 74 0.54 8.84 -1.38
N ILE A 75 -0.17 9.02 -0.26
CA ILE A 75 0.15 8.37 1.01
C ILE A 75 -0.36 6.93 0.94
N CYS A 76 0.56 5.97 0.94
CA CYS A 76 0.24 4.57 0.77
C CYS A 76 -0.36 3.90 2.02
N ASP A 77 -0.23 4.48 3.20
CA ASP A 77 -0.82 3.99 4.45
C ASP A 77 -1.12 5.21 5.33
N LEU A 78 -2.37 5.69 5.25
CA LEU A 78 -2.78 6.92 5.93
C LEU A 78 -2.87 6.73 7.45
N GLU A 79 -3.25 5.54 7.93
CA GLU A 79 -3.37 5.27 9.37
C GLU A 79 -2.01 5.38 10.06
N ARG A 80 -0.98 4.71 9.52
CA ARG A 80 0.38 4.80 10.06
C ARG A 80 0.97 6.19 9.94
N TYR A 81 0.70 6.87 8.82
CA TYR A 81 1.12 8.25 8.61
C TYR A 81 0.58 9.17 9.70
N LEU A 82 -0.72 9.09 10.00
CA LEU A 82 -1.37 9.91 11.03
C LEU A 82 -0.86 9.58 12.44
N ASN A 83 -0.64 8.29 12.74
CA ASN A 83 -0.10 7.86 14.03
C ASN A 83 1.32 8.38 14.27
N TYR A 84 2.18 8.38 13.25
CA TYR A 84 3.51 8.98 13.35
C TYR A 84 3.42 10.47 13.68
N TRP A 85 2.62 11.21 12.92
CA TRP A 85 2.46 12.65 13.13
C TRP A 85 1.82 12.98 14.48
N HIS A 86 0.91 12.14 14.97
CA HIS A 86 0.34 12.27 16.31
C HIS A 86 1.43 12.29 17.38
N ASP A 87 2.36 11.32 17.34
CA ASP A 87 3.45 11.23 18.31
C ASP A 87 4.42 12.40 18.12
N ARG A 88 4.72 12.75 16.87
CA ARG A 88 5.62 13.85 16.54
C ARG A 88 5.10 15.22 17.00
N PHE A 89 3.79 15.46 16.91
CA PHE A 89 3.16 16.69 17.39
C PHE A 89 3.12 16.82 18.91
N GLN A 90 3.35 15.74 19.66
CA GLN A 90 3.52 15.82 21.11
C GLN A 90 4.91 16.31 21.51
N GLU A 91 5.91 16.03 20.67
CA GLU A 91 7.29 16.49 20.90
C GLU A 91 7.45 17.94 20.49
N GLU A 92 6.99 18.29 19.28
CA GLU A 92 7.13 19.63 18.71
C GLU A 92 5.79 20.12 18.15
N PRO A 93 5.42 21.38 18.37
CA PRO A 93 4.16 21.91 17.88
C PRO A 93 4.15 22.05 16.35
N ILE A 94 2.94 22.01 15.76
CA ILE A 94 2.73 22.07 14.30
C ILE A 94 3.50 23.20 13.61
N HIS A 95 3.61 24.37 14.25
CA HIS A 95 4.25 25.54 13.67
C HIS A 95 5.77 25.42 13.50
N ALA A 96 6.41 24.49 14.22
CA ALA A 96 7.82 24.18 14.08
C ALA A 96 8.08 23.13 12.99
N LEU A 97 7.09 22.27 12.71
CA LEU A 97 7.22 21.11 11.83
C LEU A 97 6.64 21.33 10.44
N GLY A 98 5.57 22.12 10.32
CA GLY A 98 4.88 22.37 9.06
C GLY A 98 5.36 23.64 8.37
N LEU A 99 5.26 23.67 7.03
CA LEU A 99 5.54 24.88 6.26
C LEU A 99 4.37 25.86 6.41
N PRO A 100 4.62 27.13 6.80
CA PRO A 100 3.58 28.13 6.86
C PRO A 100 3.14 28.50 5.44
N THR A 101 1.84 28.44 5.19
CA THR A 101 1.22 29.00 4.00
C THR A 101 0.18 30.04 4.41
N SER A 102 0.17 31.18 3.74
CA SER A 102 -0.85 32.21 3.94
C SER A 102 -1.90 32.06 2.84
N GLU A 103 -3.13 31.72 3.23
CA GLU A 103 -4.28 31.76 2.33
C GLU A 103 -4.99 33.13 2.42
N GLU A 104 -5.95 33.35 1.52
CA GLU A 104 -6.87 34.49 1.56
C GLU A 104 -7.53 34.56 2.97
N ASP A 105 -7.59 35.76 3.56
CA ASP A 105 -8.03 36.09 4.94
C ASP A 105 -6.96 36.21 6.05
N ASN A 106 -5.66 36.31 5.73
CA ASN A 106 -4.58 36.50 6.72
C ASN A 106 -4.48 35.38 7.78
N LYS A 107 -5.02 34.19 7.50
CA LYS A 107 -4.89 33.02 8.38
C LYS A 107 -3.68 32.21 7.92
N THR A 108 -2.74 31.97 8.84
CA THR A 108 -1.62 31.05 8.60
C THR A 108 -2.11 29.61 8.75
N TYR A 109 -1.94 28.84 7.69
CA TYR A 109 -2.09 27.39 7.68
C TYR A 109 -0.71 26.74 7.69
N TYR A 110 -0.61 25.53 8.21
CA TYR A 110 0.60 24.72 8.18
C TYR A 110 0.39 23.55 7.24
N VAL A 111 1.35 23.31 6.35
CA VAL A 111 1.27 22.27 5.33
C VAL A 111 2.33 21.21 5.60
N LEU A 112 1.91 19.94 5.55
CA LEU A 112 2.79 18.79 5.43
C LEU A 112 2.88 18.38 3.95
N CYS A 113 4.09 18.43 3.40
CA CYS A 113 4.36 18.11 2.00
C CYS A 113 5.77 17.54 1.82
N ASP A 114 6.06 17.09 0.59
CA ASP A 114 7.34 16.52 0.15
C ASP A 114 8.54 17.46 0.28
N GLN A 115 8.32 18.77 0.42
CA GLN A 115 9.38 19.75 0.70
C GLN A 115 9.93 19.63 2.12
N LEU A 116 9.16 19.05 3.05
CA LEU A 116 9.65 18.69 4.37
C LEU A 116 10.38 17.35 4.27
N GLN A 117 11.68 17.36 4.58
CA GLN A 117 12.50 16.15 4.53
C GLN A 117 11.89 15.01 5.37
N GLU A 118 11.45 15.31 6.60
CA GLU A 118 10.83 14.34 7.51
C GLU A 118 9.54 13.73 6.92
N ASP A 119 8.69 14.55 6.30
CA ASP A 119 7.45 14.07 5.66
C ASP A 119 7.73 13.18 4.44
N SER A 120 8.67 13.60 3.60
CA SER A 120 9.09 12.86 2.41
C SER A 120 9.71 11.50 2.78
N GLU A 121 10.60 11.48 3.76
CA GLU A 121 11.22 10.25 4.27
C GLU A 121 10.18 9.29 4.88
N LEU A 122 9.20 9.82 5.63
CA LEU A 122 8.11 9.02 6.18
C LEU A 122 7.27 8.37 5.08
N ARG A 123 6.83 9.14 4.08
CA ARG A 123 6.02 8.63 2.96
C ARG A 123 6.79 7.55 2.20
N GLN A 124 8.07 7.77 1.92
CA GLN A 124 8.93 6.79 1.26
C GLN A 124 9.08 5.52 2.11
N LYS A 125 9.30 5.66 3.41
CA LYS A 125 9.43 4.53 4.34
C LYS A 125 8.18 3.64 4.32
N LEU A 126 6.99 4.25 4.45
CA LEU A 126 5.72 3.51 4.41
C LEU A 126 5.55 2.77 3.07
N GLN A 127 5.93 3.40 1.96
CA GLN A 127 5.83 2.79 0.64
C GLN A 127 6.79 1.61 0.49
N VAL A 128 8.03 1.76 0.94
CA VAL A 128 9.03 0.68 0.96
C VAL A 128 8.59 -0.47 1.87
N GLU A 129 8.01 -0.19 3.03
CA GLU A 129 7.48 -1.23 3.92
C GLU A 129 6.34 -2.03 3.27
N ARG A 130 5.38 -1.35 2.63
CA ARG A 130 4.30 -2.00 1.87
C ARG A 130 4.86 -2.92 0.78
N LEU A 131 5.79 -2.42 -0.02
CA LEU A 131 6.45 -3.21 -1.08
C LEU A 131 7.18 -4.44 -0.50
N ASN A 132 7.90 -4.28 0.61
CA ASN A 132 8.57 -5.41 1.27
C ASN A 132 7.59 -6.48 1.76
N ILE A 133 6.41 -6.10 2.27
CA ILE A 133 5.37 -7.04 2.67
C ILE A 133 4.86 -7.83 1.45
N ILE A 134 4.62 -7.14 0.33
CA ILE A 134 4.17 -7.77 -0.92
C ILE A 134 5.23 -8.75 -1.44
N LEU A 135 6.50 -8.33 -1.52
CA LEU A 135 7.61 -9.17 -1.97
C LEU A 135 7.79 -10.42 -1.10
N ARG A 136 7.74 -10.27 0.23
CA ARG A 136 7.80 -11.41 1.16
C ARG A 136 6.63 -12.37 0.96
N THR A 137 5.45 -11.84 0.68
CA THR A 137 4.24 -12.65 0.44
C THR A 137 4.38 -13.43 -0.88
N GLN A 138 4.87 -12.80 -1.94
CA GLN A 138 5.16 -13.46 -3.21
C GLN A 138 6.21 -14.57 -3.04
N GLN A 139 7.35 -14.27 -2.39
CA GLN A 139 8.41 -15.24 -2.15
C GLN A 139 7.92 -16.45 -1.35
N LYS A 140 7.07 -16.23 -0.32
CA LYS A 140 6.43 -17.31 0.45
C LYS A 140 5.50 -18.17 -0.41
N ARG A 141 4.73 -17.57 -1.32
CA ARG A 141 3.85 -18.30 -2.25
C ARG A 141 4.67 -19.18 -3.20
N GLU A 142 5.76 -18.65 -3.74
CA GLU A 142 6.69 -19.39 -4.61
C GLU A 142 7.34 -20.58 -3.88
N THR A 143 7.92 -20.34 -2.69
CA THR A 143 8.50 -21.44 -1.89
C THR A 143 7.45 -22.49 -1.55
N ARG A 144 6.23 -22.09 -1.16
CA ARG A 144 5.13 -23.03 -0.91
C ARG A 144 4.75 -23.82 -2.16
N CYS A 145 4.75 -23.22 -3.34
CA CYS A 145 4.47 -23.90 -4.62
C CYS A 145 5.56 -24.93 -4.95
N VAL A 146 6.84 -24.59 -4.76
CA VAL A 146 7.98 -25.49 -5.01
C VAL A 146 7.99 -26.67 -4.02
N LEU A 147 7.69 -26.42 -2.74
CA LEU A 147 7.60 -27.47 -1.72
C LEU A 147 6.44 -28.44 -2.00
N LEU A 148 5.25 -27.94 -2.35
CA LEU A 148 4.12 -28.80 -2.69
C LEU A 148 4.40 -29.66 -3.94
N LYS A 149 5.04 -29.09 -4.98
CA LYS A 149 5.47 -29.87 -6.16
C LYS A 149 6.48 -30.97 -5.80
N SER A 150 7.39 -30.70 -4.87
CA SER A 150 8.40 -31.67 -4.43
C SER A 150 7.82 -32.81 -3.58
N VAL A 151 6.82 -32.54 -2.73
CA VAL A 151 6.12 -33.56 -1.93
C VAL A 151 5.33 -34.53 -2.83
N PHE A 152 4.71 -34.04 -3.90
CA PHE A 152 4.02 -34.91 -4.86
C PHE A 152 4.96 -35.83 -5.65
N VAL A 153 6.18 -35.37 -5.97
CA VAL A 153 7.18 -36.20 -6.66
C VAL A 153 7.69 -37.33 -5.76
N LEU A 154 7.84 -37.10 -4.45
CA LEU A 154 8.29 -38.13 -3.51
C LEU A 154 7.21 -39.18 -3.22
N SER A 155 5.95 -38.79 -3.10
CA SER A 155 4.83 -39.74 -2.92
C SER A 155 4.54 -40.58 -4.17
N GLY A 156 4.82 -40.05 -5.37
CA GLY A 156 4.70 -40.78 -6.64
C GLY A 156 5.81 -41.81 -6.90
N ALA A 157 6.97 -41.69 -6.22
CA ALA A 157 8.11 -42.59 -6.39
C ALA A 157 8.01 -43.91 -5.59
N LEU A 158 7.15 -43.97 -4.56
CA LEU A 158 6.98 -45.17 -3.74
C LEU A 158 6.03 -46.23 -4.33
N HIS A 159 5.30 -45.95 -5.41
CA HIS A 159 4.32 -46.88 -5.99
C HIS A 159 4.80 -47.63 -7.26
N ARG A 160 6.10 -47.60 -7.61
CA ARG A 160 6.63 -48.34 -8.78
C ARG A 160 7.76 -49.30 -8.40
N LYS A 161 7.53 -50.22 -7.47
CA LYS A 161 8.33 -51.45 -7.33
C LYS A 161 7.45 -52.59 -6.82
N SER A 162 6.69 -53.21 -7.73
CA SER A 162 6.32 -54.63 -7.62
C SER A 162 5.87 -55.13 -9.00
N LEU A 163 6.82 -55.65 -9.76
CA LEU A 163 6.62 -56.61 -10.85
C LEU A 163 7.51 -57.81 -10.54
#